data_AF-A0A6B2KQ69-F1
#
_entry.id   AF-A0A6B2KQ69-F1
#
_cell.length_a   1.000
_cell.length_b   1.000
_cell.length_c   1.000
_cell.angle_alpha   90.00
_cell.angle_beta   90.00
_cell.angle_gamma   90.00
#
_symmetry.space_group_name_H-M   'P 1'
#
loop_
_entity.id
_entity.type
_entity.pdbx_description
1 polymer ?
#
loop_
_entity_poly.entity_id
_entity_poly.type
_entity_poly.pdbx_seq_one_letter_code
_entity_poly.pdbx_strand_id
1 'polypeptide(L)' 'MASPVHLKGEGVRRVNLGTQTADGFYLQRGFRVIHTLVPGLRWRRAANGRTVWHDLVIMRKDL' A
#
# COMPACT_ATOMS: atom_id res chain seq x y z
N MET A 1 -4.50 -6.70 -11.43
CA MET A 1 -5.34 -6.01 -10.42
C MET A 1 -6.66 -5.68 -11.09
N ALA A 2 -7.80 -6.04 -10.50
CA ALA A 2 -9.11 -5.75 -11.09
C ALA A 2 -9.31 -4.23 -11.29
N SER A 3 -10.00 -3.84 -12.38
CA SER A 3 -10.31 -2.43 -12.64
C SER A 3 -11.26 -1.89 -11.56
N PRO A 4 -11.08 -0.64 -11.08
CA PRO A 4 -12.02 -0.01 -10.14
C PRO A 4 -13.47 -0.04 -10.63
N VAL A 5 -13.70 0.07 -11.94
CA VAL A 5 -15.04 0.02 -12.55
C VAL A 5 -15.67 -1.37 -12.39
N HIS A 6 -14.88 -2.43 -12.58
CA HIS A 6 -15.35 -3.80 -12.43
C HIS A 6 -15.74 -4.10 -10.98
N LEU A 7 -14.88 -3.76 -10.02
CA LEU A 7 -15.16 -3.97 -8.59
C LEU A 7 -16.38 -3.18 -8.10
N LYS A 8 -16.58 -1.95 -8.61
CA LYS A 8 -17.82 -1.19 -8.35
C LYS A 8 -19.05 -1.91 -8.89
N GLY A 9 -18.98 -2.48 -10.09
CA GLY A 9 -20.05 -3.27 -10.69
C GLY A 9 -20.43 -4.49 -9.86
N GLU A 10 -19.48 -5.06 -9.13
CA GLU A 10 -19.71 -6.16 -8.17
C GLU A 10 -20.19 -5.68 -6.78
N GLY A 11 -20.46 -4.38 -6.61
CA GLY A 11 -20.92 -3.80 -5.35
C GLY A 11 -19.82 -3.60 -4.31
N VAL A 12 -18.55 -3.75 -4.69
CA VAL A 12 -17.42 -3.48 -3.78
C VAL A 12 -17.30 -1.98 -3.55
N ARG A 13 -17.36 -1.57 -2.29
CA ARG A 13 -17.24 -0.16 -1.88
C ARG A 13 -15.85 0.20 -1.35
N ARG A 14 -15.05 -0.80 -0.98
CA ARG A 14 -13.75 -0.61 -0.32
C ARG A 14 -12.83 -1.78 -0.60
N VAL A 15 -11.55 -1.46 -0.78
CA VAL A 15 -10.45 -2.42 -0.86
C VAL A 15 -9.48 -2.15 0.28
N ASN A 16 -9.14 -3.18 1.05
CA ASN A 16 -8.02 -3.14 1.99
C ASN A 16 -6.91 -4.08 1.51
N LEU A 17 -5.65 -3.74 1.77
CA LEU A 17 -4.50 -4.59 1.46
C LEU A 17 -3.39 -4.42 2.49
N GLY A 18 -2.58 -5.46 2.68
CA GLY A 18 -1.32 -5.37 3.41
C GLY A 18 -0.15 -5.22 2.44
N THR A 19 0.83 -4.37 2.78
CA THR A 19 2.07 -4.27 1.99
C THR A 19 3.25 -3.93 2.88
N GLN A 20 4.43 -4.38 2.43
CA GLN A 20 5.71 -4.10 3.08
C GLN A 20 6.54 -3.10 2.27
N THR A 21 6.62 -3.28 0.95
CA THR A 21 7.55 -2.51 0.10
C THR A 21 6.88 -1.72 -1.01
N ALA A 22 5.56 -1.85 -1.17
CA ALA A 22 4.81 -1.25 -2.27
C ALA A 22 3.82 -0.17 -1.81
N ASP A 23 3.93 0.29 -0.57
CA ASP A 23 3.14 1.38 0.00
C ASP A 23 3.19 2.64 -0.88
N GLY A 24 4.38 3.07 -1.31
CA GLY A 24 4.54 4.21 -2.21
C GLY A 24 3.78 4.08 -3.53
N PHE A 25 3.73 2.88 -4.11
CA PHE A 25 2.96 2.60 -5.32
C PHE A 25 1.44 2.73 -5.06
N TYR A 26 0.94 2.16 -3.96
CA TYR A 26 -0.49 2.20 -3.65
C TYR A 26 -0.96 3.58 -3.19
N LEU A 27 -0.11 4.37 -2.52
CA LEU A 27 -0.39 5.78 -2.20
C LEU A 27 -0.70 6.56 -3.48
N GLN A 28 0.11 6.41 -4.53
CA GLN A 28 -0.12 7.05 -5.83
C GLN A 28 -1.42 6.59 -6.52
N ARG A 29 -1.98 5.44 -6.14
CA ARG A 29 -3.26 4.92 -6.65
C ARG A 29 -4.47 5.29 -5.79
N GLY A 30 -4.29 6.18 -4.81
CA GLY A 30 -5.36 6.69 -3.94
C GLY A 30 -5.68 5.79 -2.75
N PHE A 31 -4.79 4.84 -2.42
CA PHE A 31 -4.87 4.17 -1.12
C PHE A 31 -4.27 5.08 -0.03
N ARG A 32 -4.72 4.88 1.20
CA ARG A 32 -4.17 5.50 2.41
C ARG A 32 -3.77 4.42 3.40
N VAL A 33 -2.69 4.64 4.15
CA VAL A 33 -2.35 3.79 5.30
C VAL A 33 -3.42 3.97 6.37
N ILE A 34 -3.94 2.87 6.90
CA ILE A 34 -4.90 2.88 8.02
C ILE A 34 -4.32 2.25 9.28
N HIS A 35 -3.33 1.36 9.15
CA HIS A 35 -2.58 0.80 10.27
C HIS A 35 -1.13 0.54 9.89
N THR A 36 -0.20 0.88 10.77
CA THR A 36 1.17 0.37 10.74
C THR A 36 1.24 -0.83 11.67
N LEU A 37 1.49 -2.02 11.12
CA LEU A 37 1.56 -3.26 11.88
C LEU A 37 2.95 -3.44 12.50
N VAL A 38 4.01 -3.19 11.71
CA VAL A 38 5.39 -3.30 12.18
C VAL A 38 6.21 -2.14 11.59
N PRO A 39 6.67 -1.19 12.42
CA PRO A 39 7.55 -0.12 11.96
C PRO A 39 8.97 -0.64 11.70
N GLY A 40 9.62 -0.12 10.66
CA GLY A 40 11.00 -0.45 10.32
C GLY A 40 11.25 -1.92 10.00
N LEU A 41 10.24 -2.65 9.52
CA LEU A 41 10.30 -4.10 9.32
C LEU A 41 11.45 -4.51 8.38
N ARG A 42 11.62 -3.77 7.28
CA ARG A 42 12.63 -4.08 6.27
C ARG A 42 13.39 -2.82 5.89
N TRP A 43 14.64 -2.99 5.49
CA TRP A 43 15.39 -1.93 4.83
C TRP A 43 15.98 -2.41 3.51
N ARG A 44 16.33 -1.46 2.67
CA ARG A 44 17.16 -1.65 1.49
C ARG A 44 18.13 -0.49 1.33
N ARG A 45 19.23 -0.73 0.62
CA ARG A 45 20.12 0.35 0.21
C ARG A 45 19.65 0.90 -1.14
N ALA A 46 19.42 2.21 -1.21
CA ALA A 46 19.13 2.89 -2.45
C ALA A 46 20.40 3.05 -3.29
N ALA A 47 20.25 3.35 -4.57
CA ALA A 47 21.37 3.54 -5.50
C ALA A 47 22.35 4.65 -5.05
N ASN A 48 21.86 5.64 -4.31
CA ASN A 48 22.67 6.71 -3.73
C ASN A 48 23.31 6.33 -2.37
N GLY A 49 23.30 5.05 -1.99
CA GLY A 49 23.87 4.56 -0.74
C GLY A 49 23.00 4.76 0.50
N ARG A 50 21.88 5.51 0.41
CA ARG A 50 20.97 5.77 1.54
C ARG A 50 20.21 4.51 1.95
N THR A 51 20.09 4.27 3.25
CA THR A 51 19.19 3.25 3.80
C THR A 51 17.75 3.73 3.71
N VAL A 52 16.89 2.95 3.09
CA VAL A 52 15.44 3.18 3.01
C VAL A 52 14.76 2.10 3.84
N TRP A 53 14.05 2.54 4.88
CA TRP A 53 13.23 1.68 5.73
C TRP A 53 11.82 1.57 5.17
N HIS A 54 11.19 0.43 5.44
CA HIS A 54 9.89 0.03 4.96
C HIS A 54 9.13 -0.64 6.10
N ASP A 55 7.92 -0.16 6.34
CA ASP A 55 7.00 -0.67 7.35
C ASP A 55 6.11 -1.77 6.76
N LEU A 56 5.61 -2.67 7.61
CA LEU A 56 4.44 -3.46 7.25
C LEU A 56 3.18 -2.67 7.60
N VAL A 57 2.37 -2.34 6.60
CA VAL A 57 1.18 -1.52 6.74
C VAL A 57 -0.06 -2.20 6.17
N ILE A 58 -1.22 -1.86 6.72
CA ILE A 58 -2.52 -2.07 6.09
C ILE A 58 -2.95 -0.75 5.46
N MET A 59 -3.38 -0.82 4.20
CA MET A 59 -3.86 0.30 3.42
C MET A 59 -5.31 0.10 2.99
N ARG A 60 -5.99 1.20 2.68
CA ARG A 60 -7.39 1.24 2.24
C ARG A 60 -7.58 2.18 1.07
N LYS A 61 -8.44 1.78 0.13
CA LYS A 61 -9.04 2.67 -0.87
C LYS A 61 -10.55 2.46 -0.86
N ASP A 62 -11.28 3.56 -0.75
CA ASP A 62 -12.72 3.57 -1.01
C ASP A 62 -12.89 3.73 -2.55
N LEU A 63 -13.78 2.93 -3.15
CA LEU A 63 -13.89 2.81 -4.61
C LEU A 63 -14.79 3.89 -5.20
#